data_AF-A0A1A9M7R4-F1
#
_entry.id   AF-A0A1A9M7R4-F1
#
_cell.length_a   1.000
_cell.length_b   1.000
_cell.length_c   1.000
_cell.angle_alpha   90.00
_cell.angle_beta   90.00
_cell.angle_gamma   90.00
#
_symmetry.space_group_name_H-M   'P 1'
#
loop_
_entity.id
_entity.type
_entity.pdbx_description
1 polymer ?
#
loop_
_entity_poly.entity_id
_entity_poly.type
_entity_poly.pdbx_seq_one_letter_code
_entity_poly.pdbx_strand_id
1 'polypeptide(L)'
;MHSVQSLQAEMADIRIAMANEEFEVMPLMLDTHDLHLRQYAQHVDLDQDRDALQTLLTMHQDLMRLMRERQRKLLDLIRTQRTSSSASRAYARVGRI
;
A
#
# COMPACT_ATOMS: atom_id res chain seq x y z
N MET A 1 -21.16 13.71 7.03
CA MET A 1 -19.88 14.40 7.24
C MET A 1 -18.87 13.35 7.64
N HIS A 2 -17.77 13.22 6.90
CA HIS A 2 -16.63 12.43 7.34
C HIS A 2 -15.92 13.20 8.47
N SER A 3 -15.39 12.48 9.46
CA SER A 3 -14.60 13.07 10.54
C SER A 3 -13.15 12.57 10.44
N VAL A 4 -12.22 13.20 11.15
CA VAL A 4 -10.83 12.69 11.17
C VAL A 4 -10.77 11.26 11.68
N GLN A 5 -11.63 10.90 12.64
CA GLN A 5 -11.67 9.54 13.19
C GLN A 5 -12.13 8.52 12.14
N SER A 6 -13.08 8.86 11.27
CA SER A 6 -13.47 7.96 10.19
C SER A 6 -12.34 7.76 9.18
N LEU A 7 -11.60 8.83 8.85
CA LEU A 7 -10.44 8.76 7.95
C LEU A 7 -9.30 7.92 8.54
N GLN A 8 -9.07 8.04 9.85
CA GLN A 8 -8.08 7.22 10.55
C GLN A 8 -8.49 5.74 10.59
N ALA A 9 -9.77 5.43 10.78
CA ALA A 9 -10.28 4.07 10.72
C ALA A 9 -10.10 3.44 9.34
N GLU A 10 -10.45 4.17 8.27
CA GLU A 10 -10.23 3.72 6.89
C GLU A 10 -8.75 3.45 6.60
N MET A 11 -7.85 4.32 7.08
CA MET A 11 -6.41 4.10 6.94
C MET A 11 -5.93 2.85 7.69
N ALA A 12 -6.52 2.55 8.86
CA ALA A 12 -6.25 1.32 9.58
C ALA A 12 -6.74 0.10 8.80
N ASP A 13 -7.93 0.16 8.19
CA ASP A 13 -8.47 -0.91 7.35
C ASP A 13 -7.60 -1.16 6.12
N ILE A 14 -7.12 -0.10 5.45
CA ILE A 14 -6.18 -0.22 4.33
C ILE A 14 -4.87 -0.88 4.80
N ARG A 15 -4.39 -0.56 6.00
CA ARG A 15 -3.20 -1.19 6.56
C ARG A 15 -3.41 -2.67 6.84
N ILE A 16 -4.59 -3.05 7.33
CA ILE A 16 -4.98 -4.45 7.55
C ILE A 16 -5.05 -5.19 6.22
N ALA A 17 -5.71 -4.62 5.21
CA ALA A 17 -5.78 -5.19 3.86
C ALA A 17 -4.38 -5.40 3.25
N MET A 18 -3.45 -4.46 3.46
CA MET A 18 -2.04 -4.63 3.06
C MET A 18 -1.39 -5.83 3.78
N ALA A 19 -1.60 -5.94 5.09
CA ALA A 19 -1.04 -7.02 5.91
C ALA A 19 -1.59 -8.40 5.53
N ASN A 20 -2.88 -8.47 5.21
CA ASN A 20 -3.58 -9.68 4.77
C ASN A 20 -3.38 -10.00 3.28
N GLU A 21 -2.64 -9.15 2.56
CA GLU A 21 -2.36 -9.34 1.14
C GLU A 21 -3.60 -9.24 0.23
N GLU A 22 -4.59 -8.47 0.65
CA GLU A 22 -5.86 -8.27 -0.04
C GLU A 22 -5.73 -7.24 -1.19
N PHE A 23 -4.77 -7.45 -2.10
CA PHE A 23 -4.40 -6.46 -3.13
C PHE A 23 -5.48 -6.20 -4.18
N GLU A 24 -6.42 -7.13 -4.36
CA GLU A 24 -7.52 -6.97 -5.31
C GLU A 24 -8.48 -5.86 -4.89
N VAL A 25 -8.67 -5.65 -3.58
CA VAL A 25 -9.62 -4.66 -3.04
C VAL A 25 -8.95 -3.34 -2.66
N MET A 26 -7.63 -3.35 -2.44
CA MET A 26 -6.88 -2.16 -2.04
C MET A 26 -7.04 -0.94 -2.95
N PRO A 27 -7.04 -1.04 -4.30
CA PRO A 27 -7.24 0.12 -5.17
C PRO A 27 -8.57 0.83 -4.90
N LEU A 28 -9.65 0.07 -4.74
CA LEU A 28 -10.97 0.62 -4.44
C LEU A 28 -11.00 1.29 -3.05
N MET A 29 -10.35 0.69 -2.06
CA MET A 29 -10.26 1.27 -0.72
C MET A 29 -9.48 2.60 -0.72
N LEU A 30 -8.41 2.68 -1.50
CA LEU A 30 -7.62 3.91 -1.65
C LEU A 30 -8.41 5.01 -2.36
N ASP A 31 -9.13 4.68 -3.44
CA ASP A 31 -9.97 5.64 -4.16
C ASP A 31 -11.11 6.17 -3.28
N THR A 32 -11.73 5.28 -2.49
CA THR A 32 -12.78 5.63 -1.54
C THR A 32 -12.24 6.57 -0.44
N HIS A 33 -11.06 6.25 0.09
CA HIS A 33 -10.41 7.08 1.09
C HIS A 33 -10.02 8.47 0.55
N ASP A 34 -9.51 8.54 -0.69
CA ASP A 34 -9.20 9.82 -1.34
C ASP A 34 -10.47 10.68 -1.54
N LEU A 35 -11.59 10.05 -1.91
CA LEU A 35 -12.88 10.74 -2.00
C LEU A 35 -13.30 11.32 -0.64
N HIS A 36 -13.22 10.54 0.43
CA HIS A 36 -13.60 10.98 1.77
C HIS A 36 -12.66 12.06 2.31
N LEU A 37 -11.35 11.98 2.02
CA LEU A 37 -10.38 13.03 2.34
C LEU A 37 -10.74 14.35 1.68
N ARG A 38 -11.09 14.34 0.38
CA ARG A 38 -11.49 15.56 -0.34
C ARG A 38 -12.77 16.17 0.23
N GLN A 39 -13.74 15.34 0.59
CA GLN A 39 -14.99 15.79 1.21
C GLN A 39 -14.76 16.38 2.62
N TYR A 40 -13.88 15.77 3.39
CA TYR A 40 -13.46 16.26 4.69
C TYR A 40 -12.74 17.62 4.58
N ALA A 41 -11.81 17.75 3.63
CA ALA A 41 -11.04 18.97 3.41
C ALA A 41 -11.89 20.20 3.05
N GLN A 42 -13.11 20.01 2.56
CA GLN A 42 -14.03 21.12 2.26
C GLN A 42 -14.60 21.81 3.51
N HIS A 43 -14.58 21.12 4.66
CA HIS A 43 -15.27 21.56 5.88
C HIS A 43 -14.38 21.53 7.12
N VAL A 44 -13.07 21.35 6.96
CA VAL A 44 -12.13 21.16 8.06
C VAL A 44 -11.84 22.47 8.80
N ASP A 45 -11.86 22.40 10.13
CA ASP A 45 -11.25 23.41 10.99
C ASP A 45 -9.82 22.97 11.35
N LEU A 46 -8.84 23.62 10.74
CA LEU A 46 -7.43 23.24 10.86
C LEU A 46 -6.88 23.44 12.28
N ASP A 47 -7.42 24.38 13.05
CA ASP A 47 -6.93 24.66 14.41
C ASP A 47 -7.47 23.64 15.40
N GLN A 48 -8.71 23.18 15.22
CA GLN A 48 -9.32 22.15 16.05
C GLN A 48 -8.75 20.75 15.77
N ASP A 49 -8.50 20.43 14.49
CA ASP A 49 -8.17 19.06 14.06
C ASP A 49 -6.68 18.81 13.83
N ARG A 50 -5.81 19.78 14.17
CA ARG A 50 -4.36 19.73 13.91
C ARG A 50 -3.69 18.43 14.35
N ASP A 51 -3.89 18.00 15.59
CA ASP A 51 -3.24 16.81 16.15
C ASP A 51 -3.74 15.52 15.47
N ALA A 52 -5.04 15.48 15.16
CA ALA A 52 -5.68 14.36 14.50
C ALA A 52 -5.22 14.24 13.03
N LEU A 53 -5.07 15.37 12.33
CA LEU A 53 -4.47 15.45 10.99
C LEU A 53 -3.00 15.05 10.98
N GLN A 54 -2.23 15.45 12.00
CA GLN A 54 -0.83 15.05 12.14
C GLN A 54 -0.71 13.54 12.30
N THR A 55 -1.60 12.91 13.07
CA THR A 55 -1.67 11.46 13.22
C THR A 55 -2.02 10.78 11.89
N LEU A 56 -3.02 11.31 11.17
CA LEU A 56 -3.43 10.79 9.86
C LEU A 56 -2.27 10.85 8.85
N LEU A 57 -1.50 11.94 8.85
CA LEU A 57 -0.31 12.08 8.01
C LEU A 57 0.76 11.02 8.35
N THR A 58 1.01 10.77 9.63
CA THR A 58 1.95 9.72 10.06
C THR A 58 1.50 8.33 9.59
N MET A 59 0.21 8.01 9.75
CA MET A 59 -0.34 6.73 9.27
C MET A 59 -0.17 6.56 7.75
N HIS A 60 -0.39 7.64 6.98
CA HIS A 60 -0.19 7.63 5.54
C HIS A 60 1.28 7.39 5.15
N GLN A 61 2.22 8.06 5.84
CA GLN A 61 3.65 7.89 5.60
C GLN A 61 4.11 6.45 5.87
N ASP A 62 3.59 5.84 6.95
CA ASP A 62 3.87 4.45 7.30
C ASP A 62 3.32 3.48 6.26
N LEU A 63 2.08 3.68 5.80
CA LEU A 63 1.50 2.86 4.73
C LEU A 63 2.34 2.96 3.43
N MET A 64 2.72 4.18 3.04
CA MET A 64 3.56 4.43 1.88
C MET A 64 4.95 3.78 2.01
N ARG A 65 5.49 3.69 3.22
CA ARG A 65 6.74 2.97 3.49
C ARG A 65 6.55 1.47 3.28
N LEU A 66 5.49 0.88 3.83
CA LEU A 66 5.16 -0.54 3.70
C LEU A 66 4.95 -0.95 2.23
N MET A 67 4.17 -0.17 1.47
CA MET A 67 3.93 -0.45 0.05
C MET A 67 5.23 -0.42 -0.77
N ARG A 68 6.11 0.57 -0.52
CA ARG A 68 7.41 0.68 -1.21
C ARG A 68 8.36 -0.47 -0.84
N GLU A 69 8.41 -0.85 0.43
CA GLU A 69 9.21 -2.00 0.86
C GLU A 69 8.72 -3.29 0.19
N ARG A 70 7.41 -3.48 0.12
CA ARG A 70 6.80 -4.62 -0.56
C ARG A 70 7.10 -4.63 -2.05
N GLN A 71 6.98 -3.49 -2.72
CA GLN A 71 7.33 -3.35 -4.14
C GLN A 71 8.79 -3.77 -4.41
N ARG A 72 9.72 -3.38 -3.54
CA ARG A 72 11.13 -3.80 -3.64
C ARG A 72 11.26 -5.32 -3.52
N LYS A 73 10.63 -5.93 -2.52
CA LYS A 73 10.62 -7.39 -2.34
C LYS A 73 10.08 -8.12 -3.57
N LEU A 74 8.96 -7.65 -4.14
CA LEU A 74 8.38 -8.23 -5.36
C LEU A 74 9.33 -8.14 -6.56
N LEU A 75 9.99 -6.99 -6.75
CA LEU A 75 10.97 -6.83 -7.82
C LEU A 75 12.17 -7.78 -7.66
N ASP A 76 12.64 -7.97 -6.44
CA ASP A 76 13.75 -8.90 -6.16
C ASP A 76 13.34 -10.36 -6.35
N LEU A 77 12.10 -10.73 -6.01
CA LEU A 77 11.54 -12.04 -6.32
C LEU A 77 11.46 -12.27 -7.84
N ILE A 78 10.95 -11.29 -8.61
CA ILE A 78 10.88 -11.37 -10.08
C ILE A 78 12.28 -11.54 -10.69
N ARG A 79 13.28 -10.79 -10.20
CA ARG A 79 14.67 -10.92 -10.63
C ARG A 79 15.21 -12.33 -10.37
N THR A 80 15.00 -12.84 -9.16
CA THR A 80 15.43 -14.18 -8.75
C THR A 80 14.74 -15.28 -9.56
N GLN A 81 13.46 -15.12 -9.86
CA GLN A 81 12.72 -16.06 -10.69
C GLN A 81 13.25 -16.08 -12.14
N ARG A 82 13.62 -14.92 -12.68
CA ARG A 82 14.23 -14.83 -14.04
C ARG A 82 15.60 -15.49 -14.09
N THR A 83 16.46 -15.26 -13.09
CA THR A 83 17.79 -15.90 -13.04
C THR A 83 17.67 -17.41 -12.88
N SER A 84 16.78 -17.88 -12.01
CA SER A 84 16.46 -19.31 -11.84
C SER A 84 15.96 -19.93 -13.15
N SER A 85 14.99 -19.31 -13.81
CA SER A 85 14.44 -19.78 -15.10
C SER A 85 15.48 -19.82 -16.22
N SER A 86 16.46 -18.92 -16.19
CA SER A 86 17.59 -18.92 -17.13
C SER A 86 18.54 -20.07 -16.84
N ALA A 87 18.87 -20.30 -15.57
CA ALA A 87 19.72 -21.42 -15.15
C ALA A 87 19.08 -22.78 -15.50
N SER A 88 17.80 -22.98 -15.19
CA SER A 88 17.08 -24.21 -15.55
C SER A 88 17.10 -24.49 -17.06
N ARG A 89 16.94 -23.45 -17.90
CA ARG A 89 17.05 -23.59 -19.36
C ARG A 89 18.46 -23.94 -19.81
N ALA A 90 19.49 -23.37 -19.19
CA ALA A 90 20.89 -23.70 -19.49
C ALA A 90 21.20 -25.16 -19.13
N TYR A 91 20.82 -25.63 -17.93
CA TYR A 91 21.00 -27.02 -17.53
C TYR A 91 20.24 -28.01 -18.42
N ALA A 92 18.99 -27.70 -18.78
CA ALA A 92 18.20 -28.53 -19.71
C ALA A 92 18.81 -28.60 -21.11
N ARG A 93 19.55 -27.56 -21.54
CA ARG A 93 20.27 -27.57 -22.83
C ARG A 93 21.57 -28.37 -22.76
N VAL A 94 22.29 -28.33 -21.63
CA VAL A 94 23.54 -29.08 -21.43
C VAL A 94 23.28 -30.59 -21.28
N GLY A 95 22.19 -31.01 -20.62
CA GLY A 95 21.83 -32.42 -20.49
C GLY A 95 21.21 -33.06 -21.75
N ARG A 96 21.18 -32.34 -22.87
CA ARG A 96 20.61 -32.79 -24.16
C ARG A 96 21.67 -32.99 -25.25
N ILE A 97 22.95 -32.93 -24.87
CA ILE A 97 24.13 -33.27 -25.67
C ILE A 97 24.67 -34.59 -25.13
#